data_AF-A0A4P1QYS0-F1
#
_entry.id   AF-A0A4P1QYS0-F1
#
_cell.length_a   1.000
_cell.length_b   1.000
_cell.length_c   1.000
_cell.angle_alpha   90.00
_cell.angle_beta   90.00
_cell.angle_gamma   90.00
#
_symmetry.space_group_name_H-M   'P 1'
#
loop_
_entity.id
_entity.type
_entity.pdbx_description
1 polymer ?
#
loop_
_entity_poly.entity_id
_entity_poly.type
_entity_poly.pdbx_seq_one_letter_code
_entity_poly.pdbx_strand_id
1 'polypeptide(L)'
;MKVEEEWFQHFFEGWLLQMQNLLDQLLNVLATPDSVTKTEHQNHLIKKVLSHYEQYIEAKAKVAEADVLLMLSPTWLSAYEKSLLWIGDYKPSLILRLANDAVEGLNVRQREMLEKMMSAIRRVEREIGTEMARVQESVASPEILGLVRKVGRVMNGEICQMDSTVEGIKIALVGVVKKADEVRVSTVREVVEMLTPPQTVHFLAAVTEFQLRVRRLGLERDQVVESC
;
A
#
# COMPACT_ATOMS: atom_id res chain seq x y z
N MET A 1 -12.94 16.70 5.69
CA MET A 1 -12.12 15.76 6.48
C MET A 1 -12.92 14.51 6.84
N LYS A 2 -13.91 14.56 7.74
CA LYS A 2 -14.67 13.35 8.17
C LYS A 2 -15.38 12.58 7.04
N VAL A 3 -15.92 13.26 6.03
CA VAL A 3 -16.70 12.60 4.95
C VAL A 3 -15.83 11.69 4.07
N GLU A 4 -14.64 12.15 3.66
CA GLU A 4 -13.70 11.36 2.86
C GLU A 4 -13.16 10.17 3.65
N GLU A 5 -12.85 10.39 4.93
CA GLU A 5 -12.38 9.37 5.85
C GLU A 5 -13.43 8.27 6.08
N GLU A 6 -14.67 8.64 6.41
CA GLU A 6 -15.79 7.70 6.63
C GLU A 6 -16.09 6.90 5.36
N TRP A 7 -16.12 7.55 4.19
CA TRP A 7 -16.32 6.88 2.92
C TRP A 7 -15.21 5.88 2.61
N PHE A 8 -13.95 6.28 2.75
CA PHE A 8 -12.82 5.42 2.44
C PHE A 8 -12.73 4.25 3.41
N GLN A 9 -13.02 4.46 4.69
CA GLN A 9 -13.10 3.38 5.67
C GLN A 9 -14.16 2.35 5.26
N HIS A 10 -15.37 2.80 4.89
CA HIS A 10 -16.42 1.89 4.44
C HIS A 10 -16.03 1.13 3.15
N PHE A 11 -15.42 1.84 2.20
CA PHE A 11 -14.86 1.23 1.00
C PHE A 11 -13.80 0.17 1.34
N PHE A 12 -12.87 0.49 2.24
CA PHE A 12 -11.78 -0.40 2.65
C PHE A 12 -12.30 -1.68 3.33
N GLU A 13 -13.30 -1.55 4.21
CA GLU A 13 -13.96 -2.70 4.85
C GLU A 13 -14.64 -3.61 3.82
N GLY A 14 -15.39 -3.04 2.88
CA GLY A 14 -16.00 -3.79 1.77
C GLY A 14 -14.95 -4.45 0.87
N TRP A 15 -13.85 -3.74 0.59
CA TRP A 15 -12.74 -4.25 -0.21
C TRP A 15 -12.05 -5.45 0.47
N LEU A 16 -11.86 -5.42 1.79
CA LEU A 16 -11.31 -6.53 2.57
C LEU A 16 -12.21 -7.77 2.56
N LEU A 17 -13.53 -7.59 2.66
CA LEU A 17 -14.48 -8.71 2.58
C LEU A 17 -14.38 -9.42 1.22
N GLN A 18 -14.28 -8.65 0.14
CA GLN A 18 -14.11 -9.21 -1.19
C GLN A 18 -12.72 -9.86 -1.36
N MET A 19 -11.68 -9.32 -0.74
CA MET A 19 -10.36 -9.95 -0.70
C MET A 19 -10.37 -11.32 -0.03
N GLN A 20 -11.11 -11.49 1.07
CA GLN A 20 -11.28 -12.80 1.70
C GLN A 20 -11.97 -13.78 0.74
N ASN A 21 -13.03 -13.36 0.04
CA ASN A 21 -13.70 -14.21 -0.95
C ASN A 21 -12.79 -14.60 -2.12
N LEU A 22 -11.93 -13.68 -2.56
CA LEU A 22 -10.92 -13.97 -3.59
C LEU A 22 -9.84 -14.93 -3.07
N LEU A 23 -9.39 -14.78 -1.83
CA LEU A 23 -8.46 -15.72 -1.22
C LEU A 23 -9.02 -17.14 -1.21
N ASP A 24 -10.28 -17.31 -0.79
CA ASP A 24 -10.93 -18.62 -0.76
C ASP A 24 -10.98 -19.25 -2.18
N GLN A 25 -11.27 -18.45 -3.21
CA GLN A 25 -11.20 -18.89 -4.61
C GLN A 25 -9.78 -19.30 -5.04
N LEU A 26 -8.76 -18.52 -4.69
CA LEU A 26 -7.36 -18.82 -5.01
C LEU A 26 -6.90 -20.13 -4.34
N LEU A 27 -7.23 -20.32 -3.06
CA LEU A 27 -6.88 -21.55 -2.33
C LEU A 27 -7.61 -22.78 -2.91
N ASN A 28 -8.90 -22.63 -3.26
CA ASN A 28 -9.66 -23.69 -3.90
C ASN A 28 -9.06 -24.11 -5.25
N VAL A 29 -8.69 -23.16 -6.11
CA VAL A 29 -8.11 -23.51 -7.41
C VAL A 29 -6.73 -24.18 -7.25
N LEU A 30 -5.94 -23.82 -6.24
CA LEU A 30 -4.67 -24.49 -5.95
C LEU A 30 -4.86 -25.96 -5.55
N ALA A 31 -5.93 -26.29 -4.83
CA ALA A 31 -6.23 -27.65 -4.38
C ALA A 31 -6.79 -28.57 -5.48
N THR A 32 -7.23 -28.03 -6.62
CA THR A 32 -7.81 -28.82 -7.72
C THR A 32 -6.74 -29.57 -8.55
N PRO A 33 -7.03 -30.77 -9.08
CA PRO A 33 -6.11 -31.49 -9.97
C PRO A 33 -5.85 -30.74 -11.28
N ASP A 34 -4.68 -30.95 -11.89
CA ASP A 34 -4.30 -30.26 -13.12
C ASP A 34 -5.20 -30.64 -14.31
N SER A 35 -5.76 -29.61 -14.97
CA SER A 35 -6.59 -29.72 -16.16
C SER A 35 -6.50 -28.44 -17.00
N VAL A 36 -6.90 -28.50 -18.27
CA VAL A 36 -7.01 -27.31 -19.13
C VAL A 36 -7.99 -26.29 -18.53
N THR A 37 -9.10 -26.76 -17.98
CA THR A 37 -10.11 -25.94 -17.32
C THR A 37 -9.57 -25.22 -16.08
N LYS A 38 -8.64 -25.86 -15.34
CA LYS A 38 -7.95 -25.22 -14.20
C LYS A 38 -7.10 -24.05 -14.66
N THR A 39 -6.32 -24.19 -15.74
CA THR A 39 -5.47 -23.10 -16.25
C THR A 39 -6.29 -21.89 -16.68
N GLU A 40 -7.42 -22.10 -17.34
CA GLU A 40 -8.36 -21.02 -17.70
C GLU A 40 -8.93 -20.34 -16.45
N HIS A 41 -9.33 -21.14 -15.45
CA HIS A 41 -9.82 -20.65 -14.17
C HIS A 41 -8.77 -19.82 -13.43
N GLN A 42 -7.51 -20.29 -13.39
CA GLN A 42 -6.39 -19.57 -12.78
C GLN A 42 -6.20 -18.20 -13.44
N ASN A 43 -6.14 -18.16 -14.78
CA ASN A 43 -5.99 -16.90 -15.52
C ASN A 43 -7.16 -15.93 -15.27
N HIS A 44 -8.39 -16.44 -15.17
CA HIS A 44 -9.54 -15.63 -14.83
C HIS A 44 -9.43 -15.03 -13.41
N LEU A 45 -9.07 -15.86 -12.42
CA LEU A 45 -8.90 -15.40 -11.04
C LEU A 45 -7.75 -14.40 -10.89
N ILE A 46 -6.62 -14.61 -11.56
CA ILE A 46 -5.49 -13.66 -11.57
C ILE A 46 -5.98 -12.28 -12.02
N LYS A 47 -6.70 -12.20 -13.15
CA LYS A 47 -7.25 -10.93 -13.65
C LYS A 47 -8.22 -10.28 -12.66
N LYS A 48 -9.07 -11.09 -12.03
CA LYS A 48 -10.06 -10.61 -11.04
C LYS A 48 -9.37 -10.01 -9.82
N VAL A 49 -8.33 -10.66 -9.29
CA VAL A 49 -7.55 -10.16 -8.14
C VAL A 49 -6.80 -8.88 -8.50
N LEU A 50 -6.14 -8.85 -9.66
CA LEU A 50 -5.41 -7.65 -10.11
C LEU A 50 -6.34 -6.45 -10.30
N SER A 51 -7.52 -6.67 -10.90
CA SER A 51 -8.53 -5.61 -11.03
C SER A 51 -9.06 -5.14 -9.68
N HIS A 52 -9.18 -6.04 -8.69
CA HIS A 52 -9.59 -5.67 -7.34
C HIS A 52 -8.54 -4.82 -6.61
N TYR A 53 -7.25 -5.08 -6.82
CA TYR A 53 -6.17 -4.21 -6.34
C TYR A 53 -6.13 -2.86 -7.06
N GLU A 54 -6.37 -2.84 -8.36
CA GLU A 54 -6.43 -1.60 -9.15
C GLU A 54 -7.52 -0.66 -8.62
N GLN A 55 -8.72 -1.18 -8.34
CA GLN A 55 -9.81 -0.41 -7.71
C GLN A 55 -9.41 0.21 -6.37
N TYR A 56 -8.64 -0.52 -5.55
CA TYR A 56 -8.13 0.00 -4.28
C TYR A 56 -7.12 1.13 -4.49
N ILE A 57 -6.16 0.96 -5.39
CA ILE A 57 -5.16 2.00 -5.69
C ILE A 57 -5.83 3.26 -6.27
N GLU A 58 -6.85 3.11 -7.13
CA GLU A 58 -7.61 4.24 -7.65
C GLU A 58 -8.40 4.98 -6.58
N ALA A 59 -9.11 4.26 -5.70
CA ALA A 59 -9.83 4.86 -4.57
C ALA A 59 -8.86 5.60 -3.64
N LYS A 60 -7.73 4.96 -3.34
CA LYS A 60 -6.66 5.51 -2.51
C LYS A 60 -6.08 6.79 -3.11
N ALA A 61 -5.82 6.81 -4.41
CA ALA A 61 -5.30 7.99 -5.12
C ALA A 61 -6.25 9.19 -5.02
N LYS A 62 -7.56 8.97 -5.17
CA LYS A 62 -8.57 10.02 -5.03
C LYS A 62 -8.57 10.63 -3.61
N VAL A 63 -8.49 9.78 -2.59
CA VAL A 63 -8.41 10.25 -1.20
C VAL A 63 -7.09 10.95 -0.92
N ALA A 64 -5.98 10.45 -1.47
CA ALA A 64 -4.68 11.11 -1.32
C ALA A 64 -4.68 12.52 -1.92
N GLU A 65 -5.29 12.70 -3.10
CA GLU A 65 -5.44 14.01 -3.75
C GLU A 65 -6.30 14.98 -2.92
N ALA A 66 -7.35 14.48 -2.26
CA ALA A 66 -8.22 15.29 -1.41
C ALA A 66 -7.58 15.60 -0.03
N ASP A 67 -6.99 14.59 0.62
CA ASP A 67 -6.36 14.67 1.92
C ASP A 67 -5.30 13.56 2.11
N VAL A 68 -4.07 13.87 1.71
CA VAL A 68 -2.93 12.95 1.80
C VAL A 68 -2.61 12.50 3.23
N LEU A 69 -3.01 13.27 4.25
CA LEU A 69 -2.74 12.89 5.64
C LEU A 69 -3.52 11.65 6.05
N LEU A 70 -4.68 11.40 5.45
CA LEU A 70 -5.45 10.17 5.66
C LEU A 70 -4.66 8.93 5.22
N MET A 71 -3.81 9.05 4.20
CA MET A 71 -2.96 7.94 3.75
C MET A 71 -1.74 7.74 4.65
N LEU A 72 -1.20 8.83 5.21
CA LEU A 72 0.00 8.79 6.03
C LEU A 72 -0.28 8.51 7.51
N SER A 73 -1.52 8.72 7.96
CA SER A 73 -1.96 8.49 9.33
C SER A 73 -3.41 7.95 9.36
N PRO A 74 -3.65 6.78 8.76
CA PRO A 74 -5.01 6.23 8.63
C PRO A 74 -5.58 5.83 9.99
N THR A 75 -6.78 6.27 10.33
CA THR A 75 -7.44 5.95 11.61
C THR A 75 -8.03 4.56 11.63
N TRP A 76 -8.45 4.03 10.47
CA TRP A 76 -9.08 2.71 10.31
C TRP A 76 -8.13 1.51 10.44
N LEU A 77 -6.82 1.74 10.45
CA LEU A 77 -5.81 0.69 10.64
C LEU A 77 -5.44 0.53 12.12
N SER A 78 -5.18 -0.71 12.53
CA SER A 78 -4.66 -1.03 13.87
C SER A 78 -3.25 -0.49 14.09
N ALA A 79 -2.82 -0.40 15.35
CA ALA A 79 -1.43 -0.01 15.67
C ALA A 79 -0.40 -0.96 15.03
N TYR A 80 -0.72 -2.25 14.96
CA TYR A 80 0.13 -3.25 14.32
C TYR A 80 0.23 -3.05 12.81
N GLU A 81 -0.89 -2.81 12.12
CA GLU A 81 -0.89 -2.49 10.68
C GLU A 81 -0.09 -1.23 10.38
N LYS A 82 -0.30 -0.17 11.18
CA LYS A 82 0.44 1.09 11.07
C LYS A 82 1.96 0.89 11.17
N SER A 83 2.42 -0.03 12.02
CA SER A 83 3.85 -0.32 12.18
C SER A 83 4.51 -0.94 10.94
N LEU A 84 3.72 -1.49 10.02
CA LEU A 84 4.18 -2.08 8.76
C LEU A 84 4.08 -1.12 7.56
N LEU A 85 3.46 0.04 7.76
CA LEU A 85 3.35 1.05 6.72
C LEU A 85 4.73 1.64 6.41
N TRP A 86 4.99 1.82 5.13
CA TRP A 86 6.06 2.66 4.65
C TRP A 86 5.47 4.02 4.26
N ILE A 87 5.17 4.23 2.98
CA ILE A 87 4.57 5.48 2.48
C ILE A 87 3.15 5.16 2.02
N GLY A 88 2.19 5.34 2.95
CA GLY A 88 0.77 5.10 2.73
C GLY A 88 0.33 3.64 2.54
N ASP A 89 1.26 2.68 2.51
CA ASP A 89 0.97 1.23 2.46
C ASP A 89 2.24 0.40 2.71
N TYR A 90 2.14 -0.92 2.58
CA TYR A 90 3.25 -1.87 2.64
C TYR A 90 4.42 -1.51 1.71
N LYS A 91 5.61 -1.94 2.09
CA LYS A 91 6.83 -1.69 1.31
C LYS A 91 6.94 -2.66 0.12
N PRO A 92 7.25 -2.21 -1.12
CA PRO A 92 7.33 -3.10 -2.30
C PRO A 92 8.25 -4.32 -2.14
N SER A 93 9.39 -4.18 -1.45
CA SER A 93 10.32 -5.28 -1.16
C SER A 93 9.74 -6.37 -0.26
N LEU A 94 8.65 -6.10 0.48
CA LEU A 94 7.89 -7.12 1.19
C LEU A 94 7.15 -8.04 0.21
N ILE A 95 6.60 -7.49 -0.87
CA ILE A 95 5.92 -8.27 -1.92
C ILE A 95 6.92 -9.25 -2.54
N LEU A 96 8.13 -8.79 -2.87
CA LEU A 96 9.17 -9.64 -3.45
C LEU A 96 9.65 -10.72 -2.49
N ARG A 97 9.70 -10.41 -1.19
CA ARG A 97 10.01 -11.41 -0.17
C ARG A 97 8.92 -12.49 -0.11
N LEU A 98 7.65 -12.09 -0.10
CA LEU A 98 6.53 -13.03 -0.14
C LEU A 98 6.56 -13.88 -1.41
N ALA A 99 6.86 -13.30 -2.56
CA ALA A 99 7.03 -14.04 -3.81
C ALA A 99 8.16 -15.08 -3.71
N ASN A 100 9.32 -14.71 -3.15
CA ASN A 100 10.45 -15.61 -3.03
C ASN A 100 10.22 -16.75 -2.02
N ASP A 101 9.56 -16.44 -0.90
CA ASP A 101 9.46 -17.34 0.26
C ASP A 101 8.21 -18.23 0.20
N ALA A 102 7.10 -17.73 -0.35
CA ALA A 102 5.84 -18.48 -0.40
C ALA A 102 5.66 -19.26 -1.71
N VAL A 103 6.20 -18.79 -2.84
CA VAL A 103 5.93 -19.45 -4.12
C VAL A 103 6.78 -20.71 -4.26
N GLU A 104 6.11 -21.85 -4.30
CA GLU A 104 6.73 -23.14 -4.59
C GLU A 104 7.10 -23.27 -6.08
N GLY A 105 8.16 -24.05 -6.36
CA GLY A 105 8.53 -24.39 -7.73
C GLY A 105 9.19 -23.27 -8.55
N LEU A 106 9.69 -22.20 -7.91
CA LEU A 106 10.52 -21.20 -8.60
C LEU A 106 11.80 -21.82 -9.16
N ASN A 107 11.99 -21.67 -10.47
CA ASN A 107 13.22 -22.13 -11.14
C ASN A 107 14.39 -21.16 -10.89
N VAL A 108 15.62 -21.59 -11.21
CA VAL A 108 16.84 -20.80 -10.98
C VAL A 108 16.75 -19.42 -11.63
N ARG A 109 16.28 -19.34 -12.88
CA ARG A 109 16.14 -18.07 -13.60
C ARG A 109 15.14 -17.13 -12.92
N GLN A 110 14.01 -17.65 -12.44
CA GLN A 110 13.02 -16.85 -11.71
C GLN A 110 13.59 -16.29 -10.41
N ARG A 111 14.37 -17.08 -9.66
CA ARG A 111 15.04 -16.59 -8.43
C ARG A 111 16.06 -15.50 -8.74
N GLU A 112 16.92 -15.70 -9.74
CA GLU A 112 17.89 -14.69 -10.17
C GLU A 112 17.19 -13.39 -10.60
N MET A 113 16.06 -13.48 -11.30
CA MET A 113 15.24 -12.33 -11.68
C MET A 113 14.63 -11.63 -10.46
N LEU A 114 14.08 -12.37 -9.49
CA LEU A 114 13.55 -11.82 -8.24
C LEU A 114 14.64 -11.12 -7.41
N GLU A 115 15.84 -11.69 -7.33
CA GLU A 115 16.98 -11.09 -6.61
C GLU A 115 17.43 -9.78 -7.28
N LYS A 116 17.54 -9.78 -8.62
CA LYS A 116 17.85 -8.57 -9.38
C LYS A 116 16.78 -7.51 -9.15
N MET A 117 15.50 -7.89 -9.23
CA MET A 117 14.37 -7.00 -8.99
C MET A 117 14.38 -6.46 -7.54
N MET A 118 14.67 -7.29 -6.55
CA MET A 118 14.82 -6.89 -5.15
C MET A 118 15.88 -5.80 -4.98
N SER A 119 17.03 -5.94 -5.65
CA SER A 119 18.09 -4.93 -5.59
C SER A 119 17.66 -3.58 -6.20
N ALA A 120 16.94 -3.63 -7.33
CA ALA A 120 16.43 -2.45 -8.03
C ALA A 120 15.33 -1.75 -7.23
N ILE A 121 14.33 -2.49 -6.75
CA ILE A 121 13.24 -1.97 -5.94
C ILE A 121 13.76 -1.33 -4.65
N ARG A 122 14.72 -1.97 -3.95
CA ARG A 122 15.32 -1.37 -2.75
C ARG A 122 16.02 -0.04 -3.03
N ARG A 123 16.57 0.17 -4.23
CA ARG A 123 17.15 1.45 -4.63
C ARG A 123 16.08 2.50 -4.80
N VAL A 124 15.03 2.20 -5.55
CA VAL A 124 13.88 3.11 -5.75
C VAL A 124 13.21 3.45 -4.41
N GLU A 125 13.04 2.47 -3.53
CA GLU A 125 12.51 2.70 -2.17
C GLU A 125 13.39 3.67 -1.36
N ARG A 126 14.72 3.60 -1.48
CA ARG A 126 15.61 4.57 -0.80
C ARG A 126 15.49 5.96 -1.38
N GLU A 127 15.36 6.07 -2.70
CA GLU A 127 15.19 7.34 -3.40
C GLU A 127 13.88 8.02 -2.96
N ILE A 128 12.75 7.31 -3.02
CA ILE A 128 11.44 7.83 -2.55
C ILE A 128 11.46 8.12 -1.04
N GLY A 129 12.11 7.26 -0.24
CA GLY A 129 12.25 7.50 1.21
C GLY A 129 13.03 8.79 1.52
N THR A 130 14.04 9.11 0.71
CA THR A 130 14.81 10.36 0.82
C THR A 130 13.95 11.56 0.42
N GLU A 131 13.11 11.43 -0.61
CA GLU A 131 12.15 12.49 -0.97
C GLU A 131 11.14 12.74 0.16
N MET A 132 10.56 11.69 0.75
CA MET A 132 9.67 11.82 1.91
C MET A 132 10.35 12.56 3.06
N ALA A 133 11.58 12.18 3.40
CA ALA A 133 12.36 12.83 4.46
C ALA A 133 12.54 14.33 4.19
N ARG A 134 12.87 14.72 2.95
CA ARG A 134 12.99 16.14 2.58
C ARG A 134 11.68 16.92 2.74
N VAL A 135 10.56 16.31 2.35
CA VAL A 135 9.25 16.94 2.55
C VAL A 135 8.96 17.12 4.04
N GLN A 136 9.25 16.11 4.86
CA GLN A 136 9.08 16.19 6.31
C GLN A 136 10.01 17.23 6.97
N GLU A 137 11.27 17.31 6.53
CA GLU A 137 12.24 18.32 6.98
C GLU A 137 11.76 19.74 6.66
N SER A 138 11.10 19.94 5.51
CA SER A 138 10.58 21.25 5.11
C SER A 138 9.54 21.80 6.10
N VAL A 139 8.78 20.92 6.78
CA VAL A 139 7.79 21.29 7.82
C VAL A 139 8.48 21.94 9.02
N ALA A 140 9.72 21.53 9.32
CA ALA A 140 10.52 22.08 10.41
C ALA A 140 11.35 23.32 10.00
N SER A 141 11.12 23.87 8.79
CA SER A 141 11.86 25.04 8.31
C SER A 141 11.63 26.27 9.22
N PRO A 142 12.65 27.15 9.38
CA PRO A 142 12.50 28.37 10.16
C PRO A 142 11.34 29.27 9.70
N GLU A 143 11.01 29.24 8.41
CA GLU A 143 9.88 29.97 7.83
C GLU A 143 8.54 29.48 8.40
N ILE A 144 8.27 28.17 8.35
CA ILE A 144 7.04 27.58 8.88
C ILE A 144 6.97 27.75 10.40
N LEU A 145 8.07 27.48 11.10
CA LEU A 145 8.13 27.67 12.56
C LEU A 145 7.90 29.14 12.95
N GLY A 146 8.39 30.07 12.14
CA GLY A 146 8.16 31.51 12.30
C GLY A 146 6.69 31.89 12.16
N LEU A 147 5.98 31.32 11.17
CA LEU A 147 4.55 31.52 10.97
C LEU A 147 3.73 30.91 12.11
N VAL A 148 4.04 29.68 12.53
CA VAL A 148 3.35 28.99 13.64
C VAL A 148 3.47 29.76 14.96
N ARG A 149 4.64 30.30 15.28
CA ARG A 149 4.86 31.10 16.51
C ARG A 149 4.05 32.39 16.57
N LYS A 150 3.58 32.88 15.41
CA LYS A 150 2.79 34.11 15.30
C LYS A 150 1.29 33.85 15.27
N VAL A 151 0.84 32.59 15.20
CA VAL A 151 -0.57 32.20 15.21
C VAL A 151 -1.29 32.85 16.40
N GLY A 152 -2.30 33.68 16.12
CA GLY A 152 -3.01 34.52 17.11
C GLY A 152 -2.62 36.01 17.13
N ARG A 153 -1.54 36.42 16.43
CA ARG A 153 -1.12 37.82 16.24
C ARG A 153 -0.99 38.21 14.76
N VAL A 154 -1.47 37.37 13.87
CA VAL A 154 -1.16 37.36 12.42
C VAL A 154 -1.96 38.45 11.68
N MET A 155 -1.32 39.20 10.78
CA MET A 155 -2.01 40.07 9.81
C MET A 155 -2.50 39.26 8.60
N ASN A 156 -3.52 39.74 7.88
CA ASN A 156 -4.12 39.05 6.72
C ASN A 156 -3.10 38.54 5.67
N GLY A 157 -1.97 39.22 5.45
CA GLY A 157 -0.96 38.81 4.47
C GLY A 157 -0.08 37.61 4.88
N GLU A 158 0.21 37.45 6.18
CA GLU A 158 1.01 36.32 6.69
C GLU A 158 0.17 35.02 6.77
N ILE A 159 -1.16 35.14 6.88
CA ILE A 159 -2.11 34.01 6.79
C ILE A 159 -2.07 33.40 5.38
N CYS A 160 -2.16 34.23 4.33
CA CYS A 160 -2.09 33.77 2.94
C CYS A 160 -0.76 33.05 2.62
N GLN A 161 0.35 33.51 3.19
CA GLN A 161 1.65 32.86 3.02
C GLN A 161 1.66 31.47 3.66
N MET A 162 1.16 31.34 4.90
CA MET A 162 1.06 30.07 5.59
C MET A 162 0.21 29.04 4.83
N ASP A 163 -0.96 29.46 4.33
CA ASP A 163 -1.83 28.60 3.53
C ASP A 163 -1.12 28.10 2.26
N SER A 164 -0.41 28.97 1.55
CA SER A 164 0.35 28.58 0.36
C SER A 164 1.50 27.60 0.65
N THR A 165 2.21 27.78 1.77
CA THR A 165 3.31 26.90 2.16
C THR A 165 2.79 25.51 2.56
N VAL A 166 1.69 25.47 3.32
CA VAL A 166 1.03 24.21 3.71
C VAL A 166 0.52 23.48 2.47
N GLU A 167 -0.07 24.19 1.52
CA GLU A 167 -0.53 23.60 0.26
C GLU A 167 0.63 23.02 -0.56
N GLY A 168 1.76 23.74 -0.64
CA GLY A 168 2.98 23.22 -1.27
C GLY A 168 3.49 21.92 -0.65
N ILE A 169 3.43 21.80 0.68
CA ILE A 169 3.78 20.56 1.39
C ILE A 169 2.79 19.44 1.05
N LYS A 170 1.49 19.72 1.05
CA LYS A 170 0.46 18.73 0.68
C LYS A 170 0.71 18.19 -0.73
N ILE A 171 0.94 19.07 -1.71
CA ILE A 171 1.24 18.67 -3.10
C ILE A 171 2.49 17.77 -3.13
N ALA A 172 3.54 18.12 -2.40
CA ALA A 172 4.75 17.31 -2.33
C ALA A 172 4.49 15.92 -1.72
N LEU A 173 3.72 15.86 -0.63
CA LEU A 173 3.31 14.60 0.00
C LEU A 173 2.48 13.73 -0.96
N VAL A 174 1.51 14.30 -1.68
CA VAL A 174 0.72 13.59 -2.70
C VAL A 174 1.63 13.00 -3.77
N GLY A 175 2.60 13.78 -4.25
CA GLY A 175 3.60 13.30 -5.22
C GLY A 175 4.42 12.12 -4.72
N VAL A 176 4.85 12.14 -3.45
CA VAL A 176 5.61 11.04 -2.84
C VAL A 176 4.74 9.78 -2.65
N VAL A 177 3.50 9.93 -2.20
CA VAL A 177 2.55 8.81 -2.06
C VAL A 177 2.27 8.17 -3.42
N LYS A 178 2.01 8.99 -4.45
CA LYS A 178 1.79 8.52 -5.82
C LYS A 178 2.97 7.71 -6.35
N LYS A 179 4.21 8.22 -6.21
CA LYS A 179 5.42 7.47 -6.61
C LYS A 179 5.54 6.14 -5.87
N ALA A 180 5.20 6.10 -4.58
CA ALA A 180 5.23 4.86 -3.80
C ALA A 180 4.22 3.84 -4.32
N ASP A 181 2.99 4.27 -4.66
CA ASP A 181 1.97 3.40 -5.23
C ASP A 181 2.30 2.94 -6.65
N GLU A 182 2.88 3.80 -7.50
CA GLU A 182 3.37 3.42 -8.83
C GLU A 182 4.40 2.28 -8.76
N VAL A 183 5.32 2.33 -7.79
CA VAL A 183 6.32 1.26 -7.58
C VAL A 183 5.67 -0.01 -7.05
N ARG A 184 4.62 0.07 -6.22
CA ARG A 184 3.87 -1.12 -5.78
C ARG A 184 3.20 -1.80 -6.97
N VAL A 185 2.52 -1.02 -7.81
CA VAL A 185 1.83 -1.52 -9.02
C VAL A 185 2.84 -2.13 -9.99
N SER A 186 3.97 -1.46 -10.25
CA SER A 186 5.00 -2.00 -11.13
C SER A 186 5.61 -3.28 -10.59
N THR A 187 5.84 -3.35 -9.27
CA THR A 187 6.39 -4.53 -8.60
C THR A 187 5.47 -5.74 -8.78
N VAL A 188 4.18 -5.60 -8.49
CA VAL A 188 3.23 -6.70 -8.65
C VAL A 188 3.15 -7.15 -10.11
N ARG A 189 3.08 -6.20 -11.05
CA ARG A 189 3.05 -6.48 -12.49
C ARG A 189 4.27 -7.28 -12.94
N GLU A 190 5.47 -6.83 -12.61
CA GLU A 190 6.73 -7.50 -12.99
C GLU A 190 6.84 -8.91 -12.40
N VAL A 191 6.37 -9.13 -11.17
CA VAL A 191 6.31 -10.47 -10.57
C VAL A 191 5.31 -11.35 -11.34
N VAL A 192 4.10 -10.86 -11.60
CA VAL A 192 3.07 -11.61 -12.32
C VAL A 192 3.51 -12.00 -13.74
N GLU A 193 4.20 -11.10 -14.45
CA GLU A 193 4.70 -11.34 -15.81
C GLU A 193 5.85 -12.38 -15.84
N MET A 194 6.59 -12.52 -14.75
CA MET A 194 7.69 -13.49 -14.60
C MET A 194 7.19 -14.90 -14.22
N LEU A 195 6.10 -14.97 -13.46
CA LEU A 195 5.57 -16.21 -12.90
C LEU A 195 4.65 -16.94 -13.88
N THR A 196 4.61 -18.27 -13.77
CA THR A 196 3.59 -19.08 -14.47
C THR A 196 2.22 -18.92 -13.78
N PRO A 197 1.09 -19.17 -14.45
CA PRO A 197 -0.23 -18.99 -13.83
C PRO A 197 -0.41 -19.71 -12.47
N PRO A 198 0.04 -20.97 -12.27
CA PRO A 198 -0.02 -21.61 -10.96
C PRO A 198 0.82 -20.88 -9.90
N GLN A 199 2.03 -20.45 -10.24
CA GLN A 199 2.90 -19.67 -9.34
C GLN A 199 2.29 -18.32 -9.01
N THR A 200 1.67 -17.65 -9.98
CA THR A 200 0.99 -16.37 -9.78
C THR A 200 -0.21 -16.52 -8.83
N VAL A 201 -1.01 -17.57 -8.97
CA VAL A 201 -2.10 -17.85 -8.04
C VAL A 201 -1.56 -18.09 -6.62
N HIS A 202 -0.49 -18.88 -6.47
CA HIS A 202 0.15 -19.08 -5.16
C HIS A 202 0.64 -17.75 -4.57
N PHE A 203 1.36 -16.96 -5.37
CA PHE A 203 1.85 -15.64 -4.97
C PHE A 203 0.73 -14.71 -4.49
N LEU A 204 -0.33 -14.56 -5.29
CA LEU A 204 -1.46 -13.71 -4.95
C LEU A 204 -2.21 -14.21 -3.71
N ALA A 205 -2.33 -15.52 -3.53
CA ALA A 205 -2.89 -16.11 -2.32
C ALA A 205 -2.05 -15.76 -1.09
N ALA A 206 -0.73 -15.92 -1.17
CA ALA A 206 0.19 -15.62 -0.07
C ALA A 206 0.18 -14.14 0.32
N VAL A 207 0.17 -13.22 -0.66
CA VAL A 207 0.08 -11.77 -0.39
C VAL A 207 -1.26 -11.40 0.27
N THR A 208 -2.36 -11.93 -0.27
CA THR A 208 -3.71 -11.67 0.26
C THR A 208 -3.87 -12.22 1.66
N GLU A 209 -3.40 -13.45 1.90
CA GLU A 209 -3.43 -14.08 3.22
C GLU A 209 -2.57 -13.30 4.22
N PHE A 210 -1.37 -12.85 3.82
CA PHE A 210 -0.53 -12.02 4.66
C PHE A 210 -1.25 -10.75 5.11
N GLN A 211 -1.88 -10.01 4.18
CA GLN A 211 -2.62 -8.78 4.49
C GLN A 211 -3.78 -9.04 5.46
N LEU A 212 -4.60 -10.06 5.19
CA LEU A 212 -5.75 -10.41 6.03
C LEU A 212 -5.33 -10.89 7.43
N ARG A 213 -4.22 -11.65 7.53
CA ARG A 213 -3.65 -12.07 8.83
C ARG A 213 -3.09 -10.89 9.61
N VAL A 214 -2.39 -9.96 8.97
CA VAL A 214 -1.90 -8.73 9.62
C VAL A 214 -3.05 -7.94 10.21
N ARG A 215 -4.15 -7.74 9.44
CA ARG A 215 -5.37 -7.07 9.93
C ARG A 215 -5.95 -7.77 11.15
N ARG A 216 -6.16 -9.09 11.06
CA ARG A 216 -6.75 -9.89 12.14
C ARG A 216 -5.93 -9.79 13.43
N LEU A 217 -4.62 -10.01 13.34
CA LEU A 217 -3.70 -9.92 14.48
C LEU A 217 -3.65 -8.52 15.08
N GLY A 218 -3.77 -7.48 14.25
CA GLY A 218 -3.82 -6.10 14.71
C GLY A 218 -5.07 -5.80 15.52
N LEU A 219 -6.24 -6.19 15.01
CA LEU A 219 -7.51 -6.03 15.71
C LEU A 219 -7.56 -6.80 17.04
N GLU A 220 -7.05 -8.03 17.08
CA GLU A 220 -6.97 -8.83 18.30
C GLU A 220 -6.11 -8.13 19.38
N ARG A 221 -5.01 -7.49 18.98
CA ARG A 221 -4.11 -6.80 19.92
C ARG A 221 -4.71 -5.50 20.46
N ASP A 222 -5.36 -4.71 19.60
CA ASP A 222 -5.93 -3.44 20.01
C ASP A 222 -7.07 -3.66 21.04
N GLN A 223 -7.89 -4.70 20.88
CA GLN A 223 -8.92 -5.09 21.86
C GLN A 223 -8.35 -5.47 23.24
N VAL A 224 -7.18 -6.11 23.28
CA VAL A 224 -6.50 -6.46 24.54
C VAL A 224 -5.97 -5.21 25.25
N VAL A 225 -5.54 -4.19 24.50
CA VAL A 225 -5.07 -2.93 25.08
C VAL A 225 -6.23 -2.08 25.61
N GLU A 226 -7.38 -2.08 24.95
CA GLU A 226 -8.58 -1.36 25.40
C GLU A 226 -9.24 -1.97 26.66
N SER A 227 -8.91 -3.22 27.00
CA SER A 227 -9.46 -3.93 28.16
C SER A 227 -8.55 -3.91 29.41
N CYS A 228 -7.38 -3.27 29.34
CA CYS A 228 -6.45 -3.07 30.46
C CYS A 228 -6.61 -1.68 31.10
#